data_AF-A0A2H0Q787-F1
#
_entry.id   AF-A0A2H0Q787-F1
#
_cell.length_a   1.000
_cell.length_b   1.000
_cell.length_c   1.000
_cell.angle_alpha   90.00
_cell.angle_beta   90.00
_cell.angle_gamma   90.00
#
_symmetry.space_group_name_H-M   'P 1'
#
loop_
_entity.id
_entity.type
_entity.pdbx_description
1 polymer ?
#
loop_
_entity_poly.entity_id
_entity_poly.type
_entity_poly.pdbx_seq_one_letter_code
_entity_poly.pdbx_strand_id
1 'polypeptide(L)'
;MKSAVLFLSSLLFSTNVLACYTQAVSIYTETMNERRHDNIHVYKEAVQLKSGQSYDSYGVIFEYEQDVLIYEGSSEFMSGFGVEAIVLEPNTCRLIEMVQVYAE
;
A
#
# COMPACT_ATOMS: atom_id res chain seq x y z
N MET A 1 11.63 24.42 -32.04
CA MET A 1 10.82 24.31 -30.80
C MET A 1 10.48 22.83 -30.57
N LYS A 2 11.35 22.05 -29.90
CA LYS A 2 11.12 20.63 -29.60
C LYS A 2 11.83 20.22 -28.29
N SER A 3 11.50 20.88 -27.17
CA SER A 3 12.12 20.53 -25.88
C SER A 3 11.19 20.70 -24.66
N ALA A 4 9.87 20.72 -24.84
CA ALA A 4 8.93 20.93 -23.74
C ALA A 4 8.15 19.67 -23.30
N VAL A 5 8.30 18.54 -23.99
CA VAL A 5 7.41 17.37 -23.78
C VAL A 5 7.91 16.40 -22.69
N LEU A 6 9.20 16.46 -22.29
CA LEU A 6 9.78 15.45 -21.40
C LEU A 6 9.67 15.74 -19.89
N PHE A 7 9.28 16.95 -19.48
CA PHE A 7 9.16 17.30 -18.05
C PHE A 7 7.76 17.09 -17.45
N LEU A 8 6.73 16.94 -18.28
CA LEU A 8 5.35 16.81 -17.81
C LEU A 8 4.99 15.37 -17.40
N SER A 9 5.69 14.37 -17.95
CA SER A 9 5.39 12.96 -17.66
C SER A 9 5.81 12.57 -16.25
N SER A 10 6.96 13.04 -15.75
CA SER A 10 7.45 12.75 -14.40
C SER A 10 6.58 13.32 -13.26
N LEU A 11 5.77 14.36 -13.52
CA LEU A 11 4.83 14.90 -12.53
C LEU A 11 3.55 14.06 -12.38
N LEU A 12 3.15 13.31 -13.41
CA LEU A 12 1.92 12.50 -13.38
C LEU A 12 2.11 11.15 -12.67
N PHE A 13 3.36 10.70 -12.52
CA PHE A 13 3.66 9.41 -11.87
C PHE A 13 3.79 9.52 -10.35
N SER A 14 4.29 10.65 -9.82
CA SER A 14 4.37 10.87 -8.37
C SER A 14 2.99 11.18 -7.74
N THR A 15 2.04 11.68 -8.52
CA THR A 15 0.68 11.97 -8.03
C THR A 15 -0.11 10.71 -7.69
N ASN A 16 0.09 9.61 -8.43
CA ASN A 16 -0.67 8.39 -8.20
C ASN A 16 -0.26 7.66 -6.92
N VAL A 17 1.04 7.64 -6.58
CA VAL A 17 1.50 7.05 -5.30
C VAL A 17 0.89 7.80 -4.13
N LEU A 18 0.89 9.15 -4.15
CA LEU A 18 0.30 9.93 -3.07
C LEU A 18 -1.23 9.76 -2.98
N ALA A 19 -1.92 9.68 -4.11
CA ALA A 19 -3.36 9.39 -4.15
C ALA A 19 -3.66 8.01 -3.56
N CYS A 20 -2.89 7.00 -3.95
CA CYS A 20 -3.06 5.64 -3.44
C CYS A 20 -2.70 5.52 -1.96
N TYR A 21 -1.73 6.30 -1.46
CA TYR A 21 -1.48 6.38 -0.02
C TYR A 21 -2.71 6.88 0.76
N THR A 22 -3.36 7.95 0.27
CA THR A 22 -4.59 8.46 0.90
C THR A 22 -5.69 7.38 0.93
N GLN A 23 -5.81 6.62 -0.16
CA GLN A 23 -6.76 5.52 -0.25
C GLN A 23 -6.40 4.37 0.70
N ALA A 24 -5.12 4.01 0.82
CA ALA A 24 -4.63 2.99 1.75
C ALA A 24 -4.94 3.36 3.20
N VAL A 25 -4.68 4.63 3.59
CA VAL A 25 -5.02 5.15 4.93
C VAL A 25 -6.51 5.01 5.19
N SER A 26 -7.36 5.41 4.25
CA SER A 26 -8.81 5.33 4.40
C SER A 26 -9.28 3.89 4.61
N ILE A 27 -8.88 2.98 3.72
CA ILE A 27 -9.28 1.56 3.75
C ILE A 27 -8.80 0.91 5.05
N TYR A 28 -7.52 1.10 5.40
CA TYR A 28 -6.93 0.46 6.56
C TYR A 28 -7.58 0.98 7.85
N THR A 29 -7.78 2.29 7.96
CA THR A 29 -8.42 2.90 9.14
C THR A 29 -9.86 2.44 9.30
N GLU A 30 -10.65 2.40 8.21
CA GLU A 30 -12.02 1.89 8.26
C GLU A 30 -12.05 0.43 8.73
N THR A 31 -11.22 -0.41 8.12
CA THR A 31 -11.16 -1.85 8.44
C THR A 31 -10.71 -2.11 9.88
N MET A 32 -9.69 -1.39 10.35
CA MET A 32 -9.18 -1.53 11.74
C MET A 32 -10.20 -0.99 12.76
N ASN A 33 -10.90 0.10 12.45
CA ASN A 33 -11.97 0.62 13.31
C ASN A 33 -13.13 -0.37 13.44
N GLU A 34 -13.53 -1.03 12.35
CA GLU A 34 -14.55 -2.08 12.39
C GLU A 34 -14.14 -3.25 13.30
N ARG A 35 -12.85 -3.58 13.31
CA ARG A 35 -12.25 -4.61 14.17
C ARG A 35 -11.98 -4.13 15.60
N ARG A 36 -12.25 -2.85 15.91
CA ARG A 36 -11.98 -2.20 17.21
C ARG A 36 -10.49 -2.25 17.59
N HIS A 37 -9.63 -2.06 16.62
CA HIS A 37 -8.21 -1.85 16.85
C HIS A 37 -7.93 -0.37 17.17
N ASP A 38 -6.85 -0.11 17.89
CA ASP A 38 -6.34 1.20 18.28
C ASP A 38 -4.99 1.47 17.61
N ASN A 39 -4.42 2.67 17.82
CA ASN A 39 -3.07 3.07 17.37
C ASN A 39 -2.78 2.74 15.89
N ILE A 40 -3.77 3.01 15.03
CA ILE A 40 -3.74 2.71 13.59
C ILE A 40 -2.77 3.66 12.88
N HIS A 41 -1.82 3.08 12.14
CA HIS A 41 -0.85 3.80 11.32
C HIS A 41 -0.69 3.13 9.95
N VAL A 42 -0.41 3.92 8.90
CA VAL A 42 -0.01 3.41 7.58
C VAL A 42 1.27 4.13 7.17
N TYR A 43 2.30 3.37 6.85
CA TYR A 43 3.57 3.91 6.40
C TYR A 43 3.41 4.50 5.00
N LYS A 44 3.97 5.70 4.78
CA LYS A 44 3.87 6.41 3.50
C LYS A 44 4.72 5.79 2.40
N GLU A 45 5.79 5.11 2.78
CA GLU A 45 6.66 4.42 1.84
C GLU A 45 5.96 3.17 1.31
N ALA A 46 5.67 3.16 0.00
CA ALA A 46 5.16 1.99 -0.67
C ALA A 46 6.28 1.25 -1.38
N VAL A 47 6.18 -0.08 -1.37
CA VAL A 47 6.91 -0.94 -2.28
C VAL A 47 6.12 -1.01 -3.58
N GLN A 48 6.75 -0.61 -4.69
CA GLN A 48 6.19 -0.83 -6.02
C GLN A 48 6.73 -2.12 -6.60
N LEU A 49 5.83 -3.07 -6.85
CA LEU A 49 6.16 -4.35 -7.45
C LEU A 49 5.66 -4.37 -8.89
N LYS A 50 6.54 -4.67 -9.84
CA LYS A 50 6.16 -4.89 -11.24
C LYS A 50 5.70 -6.32 -11.45
N SER A 51 4.87 -6.52 -12.49
CA SER A 51 4.42 -7.87 -12.90
C SER A 51 5.60 -8.86 -12.95
N GLY A 52 5.44 -10.01 -12.29
CA GLY A 52 6.44 -11.08 -12.20
C GLY A 52 7.61 -10.84 -11.24
N GLN A 53 7.60 -9.74 -10.47
CA GLN A 53 8.54 -9.55 -9.36
C GLN A 53 7.96 -10.10 -8.06
N SER A 54 8.84 -10.40 -7.10
CA SER A 54 8.47 -10.79 -5.74
C SER A 54 9.04 -9.86 -4.67
N TYR A 55 8.33 -9.77 -3.56
CA TYR A 55 8.73 -9.03 -2.36
C TYR A 55 8.43 -9.87 -1.11
N ASP A 56 9.38 -9.97 -0.18
CA ASP A 56 9.20 -10.63 1.11
C ASP A 56 9.01 -9.58 2.19
N SER A 57 7.92 -9.68 2.95
CA SER A 57 7.71 -8.91 4.17
C SER A 57 7.26 -9.85 5.29
N TYR A 58 8.05 -9.88 6.38
CA TYR A 58 7.85 -10.74 7.54
C TYR A 58 7.66 -12.24 7.19
N GLY A 59 8.30 -12.73 6.12
CA GLY A 59 8.19 -14.12 5.67
C GLY A 59 6.95 -14.41 4.82
N VAL A 60 6.15 -13.40 4.49
CA VAL A 60 5.09 -13.47 3.48
C VAL A 60 5.65 -13.02 2.14
N ILE A 61 5.54 -13.87 1.12
CA ILE A 61 5.98 -13.59 -0.24
C ILE A 61 4.82 -13.04 -1.06
N PHE A 62 4.99 -11.83 -1.57
CA PHE A 62 4.10 -11.14 -2.48
C PHE A 62 4.59 -11.32 -3.92
N GLU A 63 3.77 -11.89 -4.80
CA GLU A 63 4.05 -12.07 -6.22
C GLU A 63 2.75 -11.87 -7.02
N TYR A 64 2.79 -11.01 -8.04
CA TYR A 64 1.60 -10.64 -8.81
C TYR A 64 1.89 -10.61 -10.31
N GLU A 65 0.89 -11.01 -11.09
CA GLU A 65 0.89 -10.92 -12.57
C GLU A 65 0.60 -9.49 -13.08
N GLN A 66 0.39 -8.53 -12.18
CA GLN A 66 0.14 -7.12 -12.47
C GLN A 66 0.99 -6.22 -11.59
N ASP A 67 1.20 -4.97 -12.02
CA ASP A 67 1.85 -3.97 -11.18
C ASP A 67 0.99 -3.69 -9.93
N VAL A 68 1.63 -3.63 -8.76
CA VAL A 68 0.99 -3.32 -7.48
C VAL A 68 1.78 -2.30 -6.67
N LEU A 69 1.09 -1.60 -5.76
CA LEU A 69 1.68 -0.84 -4.67
C LEU A 69 1.33 -1.55 -3.36
N ILE A 70 2.33 -1.80 -2.53
CA ILE A 70 2.18 -2.42 -1.22
C ILE A 70 2.51 -1.36 -0.17
N TYR A 71 1.53 -1.01 0.64
CA TYR A 71 1.71 -0.20 1.84
C TYR A 71 1.66 -1.12 3.06
N GLU A 72 2.40 -0.79 4.11
CA GLU A 72 2.26 -1.47 5.39
C GLU A 72 1.44 -0.61 6.35
N GLY A 73 0.47 -1.22 7.01
CA GLY A 73 -0.32 -0.65 8.07
C GLY A 73 -0.07 -1.38 9.36
N SER A 74 -0.06 -0.67 10.48
CA SER A 74 0.11 -1.23 11.81
C SER A 74 -1.04 -0.82 12.71
N SER A 75 -1.46 -1.69 13.62
CA SER A 75 -2.51 -1.40 14.60
C SER A 75 -2.31 -2.20 15.87
N GLU A 76 -2.87 -1.72 16.97
CA GLU A 76 -2.92 -2.42 18.25
C GLU A 76 -4.32 -2.98 18.50
N PHE A 77 -4.40 -4.10 19.21
CA PHE A 77 -5.65 -4.68 19.68
C PHE A 77 -5.47 -5.13 21.14
N MET A 78 -6.57 -5.53 21.80
CA MET A 78 -6.63 -5.69 23.26
C MET A 78 -5.49 -6.52 23.88
N SER A 79 -4.90 -7.47 23.14
CA SER A 79 -3.83 -8.34 23.62
C SER A 79 -2.57 -8.29 22.78
N GLY A 80 -2.40 -7.30 21.90
CA GLY A 80 -1.35 -7.42 20.89
C GLY A 80 -1.25 -6.30 19.86
N PHE A 81 -0.44 -6.58 18.84
CA PHE A 81 -0.13 -5.67 17.75
C PHE A 81 -0.10 -6.46 16.44
N GLY A 82 -0.52 -5.82 15.34
CA GLY A 82 -0.53 -6.43 14.01
C GLY A 82 0.03 -5.49 12.96
N VAL A 83 0.67 -6.09 11.95
CA VAL A 83 1.05 -5.42 10.69
C VAL A 83 0.32 -6.12 9.55
N GLU A 84 -0.32 -5.33 8.71
CA GLU A 84 -0.94 -5.81 7.47
C GLU A 84 -0.40 -5.04 6.27
N ALA A 85 -0.17 -5.76 5.17
CA ALA A 85 0.09 -5.19 3.86
C ALA A 85 -1.24 -4.82 3.19
N ILE A 86 -1.37 -3.56 2.75
CA ILE A 86 -2.47 -3.05 1.93
C ILE A 86 -1.99 -3.00 0.48
N VAL A 87 -2.54 -3.87 -0.37
CA VAL A 87 -2.11 -4.04 -1.76
C VAL A 87 -3.08 -3.36 -2.70
N LEU A 88 -2.61 -2.36 -3.43
CA LEU A 88 -3.41 -1.52 -4.32
C LEU A 88 -2.94 -1.60 -5.78
N GLU A 89 -3.87 -1.44 -6.70
CA GLU A 89 -3.56 -1.24 -8.12
C GLU A 89 -3.02 0.19 -8.36
N PRO A 90 -1.82 0.40 -8.95
CA PRO A 90 -1.16 1.71 -8.96
C PRO A 90 -1.88 2.81 -9.74
N ASN A 91 -2.72 2.44 -10.72
CA ASN A 91 -3.39 3.39 -11.61
C ASN A 91 -4.78 3.81 -11.12
N THR A 92 -5.45 2.93 -10.37
CA THR A 92 -6.83 3.13 -9.90
C THR A 92 -6.93 3.26 -8.39
N CYS A 93 -5.85 2.95 -7.66
CA CYS A 93 -5.82 2.80 -6.21
C CYS A 93 -6.86 1.81 -5.68
N ARG A 94 -7.38 0.95 -6.56
CA ARG A 94 -8.33 -0.10 -6.19
C ARG A 94 -7.64 -1.10 -5.28
N LEU A 95 -8.31 -1.46 -4.18
CA LEU A 95 -7.86 -2.54 -3.32
C LEU A 95 -7.82 -3.85 -4.09
N ILE A 96 -6.67 -4.50 -4.05
CA ILE A 96 -6.49 -5.88 -4.49
C ILE A 96 -6.76 -6.79 -3.30
N GLU A 97 -6.02 -6.57 -2.20
CA GLU A 97 -6.19 -7.33 -0.97
C GLU A 97 -5.55 -6.62 0.24
N MET A 98 -5.86 -7.14 1.43
CA MET A 98 -5.15 -6.86 2.67
C MET A 98 -4.65 -8.17 3.26
N VAL A 99 -3.36 -8.23 3.59
CA VAL A 99 -2.70 -9.45 4.07
C VAL A 99 -2.04 -9.16 5.40
N GLN A 100 -2.43 -9.87 6.46
CA GLN A 100 -1.70 -9.80 7.73
C GLN A 100 -0.31 -10.43 7.55
N VAL A 101 0.73 -9.63 7.70
CA VAL A 101 2.13 -10.06 7.56
C VAL A 101 2.76 -10.35 8.92
N TYR A 102 2.21 -9.79 10.00
CA TYR A 102 2.68 -10.01 11.35
C TYR A 102 1.56 -9.82 12.38
N ALA A 103 1.57 -10.61 13.45
CA ALA A 103 0.83 -10.32 14.67
C ALA A 103 1.49 -10.97 15.88
N GLU A 104 1.46 -10.26 17.01
CA GLU A 104 1.88 -10.71 18.34
C GLU A 104 0.75 -10.56 19.35
#